data_AF-A0A8I1SZM8-F1
#
_entry.id   AF-A0A8I1SZM8-F1
#
_cell.length_a   1.000
_cell.length_b   1.000
_cell.length_c   1.000
_cell.angle_alpha   90.00
_cell.angle_beta   90.00
_cell.angle_gamma   90.00
#
_symmetry.space_group_name_H-M   'P 1'
#
loop_
_entity.id
_entity.type
_entity.pdbx_description
1 polymer ?
#
loop_
_entity_poly.entity_id
_entity_poly.type
_entity_poly.pdbx_seq_one_letter_code
_entity_poly.pdbx_strand_id
1 'polypeptide(L)' 'MRADVRARRNYEADCAARGDEPVPGFMEDLHFHDLRHEATNRLAERLQLHEWMRVTGHKDMRMLARYYHPRAEDLAKKLG' A
#
# COMPACT_ATOMS: atom_id res chain seq x y z
N MET A 1 -13.22 -13.46 1.11
CA MET A 1 -12.02 -14.31 0.91
C MET A 1 -11.60 -14.93 2.24
N ARG A 2 -11.14 -16.19 2.32
CA ARG A 2 -10.83 -16.84 3.63
C ARG A 2 -9.73 -16.14 4.46
N ALA A 3 -8.82 -15.42 3.80
CA ALA A 3 -7.70 -14.74 4.46
C ALA A 3 -8.11 -13.44 5.18
N ASP A 4 -9.03 -12.67 4.61
CA ASP A 4 -9.62 -11.45 5.19
C ASP A 4 -10.28 -11.78 6.54
N VAL A 5 -11.24 -12.71 6.55
CA VAL A 5 -11.95 -13.14 7.77
C VAL A 5 -11.00 -13.57 8.89
N ARG A 6 -9.91 -14.25 8.54
CA ARG A 6 -8.88 -14.67 9.52
C ARG A 6 -8.09 -13.47 10.03
N ALA A 7 -7.72 -12.53 9.16
CA ALA A 7 -6.99 -11.33 9.54
C ALA A 7 -7.83 -10.45 10.47
N ARG A 8 -9.11 -10.22 10.13
CA ARG A 8 -10.06 -9.48 10.96
C ARG A 8 -10.25 -10.12 12.34
N ARG A 9 -10.43 -11.44 12.39
CA ARG A 9 -10.55 -12.16 13.68
C ARG A 9 -9.32 -11.98 14.57
N ASN A 10 -8.12 -12.04 13.98
CA ASN A 10 -6.88 -11.85 14.73
C ASN A 10 -6.75 -10.39 15.22
N TYR A 11 -7.13 -9.42 14.39
CA TYR A 11 -7.13 -8.00 14.76
C TYR A 11 -8.07 -7.73 15.94
N GLU A 12 -9.30 -8.26 15.91
CA GLU A 12 -10.26 -8.09 17.01
C GLU A 12 -9.78 -8.76 18.30
N ALA A 13 -9.17 -9.94 18.21
CA ALA A 13 -8.57 -10.62 19.36
C ALA A 13 -7.40 -9.81 19.96
N ASP A 14 -6.56 -9.22 19.11
CA ASP A 14 -5.45 -8.36 19.51
C ASP A 14 -5.92 -7.05 20.15
N CYS A 15 -6.99 -6.43 19.63
CA CYS A 15 -7.63 -5.25 20.22
C CYS A 15 -8.20 -5.57 21.61
N ALA A 16 -8.91 -6.70 21.73
CA ALA A 16 -9.43 -7.17 23.01
C ALA A 16 -8.32 -7.43 24.05
N ALA A 17 -7.18 -7.98 23.62
CA ALA A 17 -6.03 -8.20 24.50
C ALA A 17 -5.36 -6.90 24.98
N ARG A 18 -5.41 -5.83 24.17
CA ARG A 18 -4.85 -4.51 24.49
C ARG A 18 -5.82 -3.60 25.24
N GLY A 19 -7.11 -3.95 25.26
CA GLY A 19 -8.18 -3.10 25.80
C GLY A 19 -8.58 -1.96 24.87
N ASP A 20 -8.20 -2.04 23.59
CA ASP A 20 -8.51 -1.05 22.57
C ASP A 20 -9.81 -1.42 21.83
N GLU A 21 -10.59 -0.42 21.44
CA GLU A 21 -11.77 -0.65 20.62
C GLU A 21 -11.36 -0.81 19.13
N PRO A 22 -11.78 -1.90 18.45
CA PRO A 22 -11.40 -2.13 17.06
C PRO A 22 -12.00 -1.05 16.14
N VAL A 23 -11.19 -0.58 15.19
CA VAL A 23 -11.61 0.41 14.22
C VAL A 23 -12.69 -0.19 13.30
N PRO A 24 -13.86 0.46 13.17
CA PRO A 24 -14.92 -0.01 12.28
C PRO A 24 -14.46 0.06 10.81
N GLY A 25 -14.75 -0.96 10.01
CA GLY A 25 -14.35 -1.01 8.59
C GLY A 25 -12.90 -1.43 8.34
N PHE A 26 -12.07 -1.60 9.38
CA PHE A 26 -10.67 -1.97 9.20
C PHE A 26 -10.52 -3.44 8.78
N MET A 27 -9.81 -3.68 7.68
CA MET A 27 -9.67 -5.01 7.05
C MET A 27 -11.01 -5.62 6.62
N GLU A 28 -11.97 -4.82 6.15
CA GLU A 28 -13.16 -5.31 5.47
C GLU A 28 -12.98 -5.23 3.95
N ASP A 29 -13.46 -6.26 3.23
CA ASP A 29 -13.45 -6.36 1.75
C ASP A 29 -12.05 -6.21 1.10
N LEU A 30 -11.01 -6.68 1.79
CA LEU A 30 -9.64 -6.60 1.29
C LEU A 30 -9.43 -7.64 0.17
N HIS A 31 -8.96 -7.17 -0.99
CA HIS A 31 -8.67 -8.02 -2.15
C HIS A 31 -7.17 -8.19 -2.40
N PHE A 32 -6.80 -9.25 -3.13
CA PHE A 32 -5.41 -9.50 -3.50
C PHE A 32 -4.76 -8.37 -4.31
N HIS A 33 -5.54 -7.61 -5.08
CA HIS A 33 -5.00 -6.50 -5.86
C HIS A 33 -4.61 -5.31 -4.98
N ASP A 34 -5.22 -5.13 -3.81
CA ASP A 34 -4.88 -4.08 -2.85
C ASP A 34 -3.49 -4.30 -2.25
N LEU A 35 -3.11 -5.56 -2.00
CA LEU A 35 -1.75 -5.91 -1.58
C LEU A 35 -0.71 -5.48 -2.60
N ARG A 36 -0.99 -5.70 -3.89
CA ARG A 36 -0.11 -5.23 -4.97
C ARG A 36 -0.07 -3.71 -4.99
N HIS A 37 -1.21 -3.04 -4.81
CA HIS A 37 -1.27 -1.57 -4.77
C HIS A 37 -0.43 -0.99 -3.62
N GLU A 38 -0.58 -1.52 -2.40
CA GLU A 38 0.17 -1.09 -1.21
C GLU A 38 1.67 -1.34 -1.38
N ALA A 39 2.06 -2.54 -1.81
CA ALA A 39 3.47 -2.87 -2.05
C ALA A 39 4.10 -1.96 -3.10
N THR A 40 3.34 -1.65 -4.15
CA THR A 40 3.75 -0.73 -5.22
C THR A 40 3.95 0.66 -4.61
N ASN A 41 2.96 1.23 -3.90
CA ASN A 41 3.11 2.54 -3.23
C ASN A 41 4.34 2.63 -2.32
N ARG A 42 4.60 1.63 -1.47
CA ARG A 42 5.78 1.63 -0.59
C ARG A 42 7.11 1.60 -1.34
N LEU A 43 7.15 0.94 -2.50
CA LEU A 43 8.32 0.94 -3.38
C LEU A 43 8.50 2.31 -4.06
N ALA A 44 7.41 3.00 -4.40
CA ALA A 44 7.44 4.34 -4.99
C ALA A 44 8.14 5.38 -4.09
N GLU A 45 7.97 5.26 -2.78
CA GLU A 45 8.60 6.16 -1.79
C GLU A 45 10.13 5.98 -1.74
N ARG A 46 10.65 4.82 -2.16
CA ARG A 46 12.07 4.47 -2.01
C ARG A 46 12.84 4.42 -3.32
N LEU A 47 12.15 4.30 -4.46
CA LEU A 47 12.76 4.08 -5.76
C LEU A 47 12.38 5.18 -6.73
N GLN A 48 13.31 5.54 -7.62
CA GLN A 48 12.96 6.37 -8.77
C GLN A 48 12.14 5.54 -9.76
N LEU A 49 11.30 6.22 -10.56
CA LEU A 49 10.31 5.60 -11.44
C LEU A 49 10.89 4.52 -12.39
N HIS A 50 12.15 4.68 -12.82
CA HIS A 50 12.84 3.73 -13.70
C HIS A 50 13.28 2.44 -13.00
N GLU A 51 13.73 2.51 -11.75
CA GLU A 51 14.09 1.35 -10.92
C GLU A 51 12.83 0.56 -10.56
N TRP A 52 11.75 1.29 -10.28
CA TRP A 52 10.46 0.72 -9.94
C TRP A 52 9.85 -0.07 -11.10
N MET A 53 9.98 0.39 -12.35
CA MET A 53 9.62 -0.38 -13.54
C MET A 53 10.37 -1.72 -13.62
N ARG A 54 11.68 -1.69 -13.37
CA ARG A 54 12.54 -2.88 -13.45
C ARG A 54 12.15 -3.93 -12.40
N VAL A 55 11.84 -3.49 -11.18
CA VAL A 55 11.46 -4.37 -10.05
C VAL A 55 10.05 -4.94 -10.23
N THR A 56 9.10 -4.15 -10.72
CA THR A 56 7.69 -4.55 -10.85
C THR A 56 7.35 -5.25 -12.17
N GLY A 57 8.29 -5.27 -13.12
CA GLY A 57 8.14 -5.93 -14.42
C GLY A 57 7.25 -5.19 -15.42
N HIS A 58 7.02 -3.88 -15.24
CA HIS A 58 6.23 -3.09 -16.16
C HIS A 58 7.03 -2.74 -17.42
N LYS A 59 6.41 -2.95 -18.60
CA LYS A 59 7.03 -2.64 -19.91
C LYS A 59 6.90 -1.17 -20.30
N ASP A 60 5.95 -0.44 -19.71
CA ASP A 60 5.65 0.95 -20.03
C ASP A 60 5.42 1.77 -18.76
N MET A 61 6.02 2.96 -18.68
CA MET A 61 5.87 3.91 -17.56
C MET A 61 4.42 4.36 -17.37
N ARG A 62 3.61 4.39 -18.44
CA ARG A 62 2.20 4.75 -18.38
C ARG A 62 1.38 3.82 -17.49
N MET A 63 1.81 2.56 -17.34
CA MET A 63 1.18 1.60 -16.43
C MET A 63 1.43 1.95 -14.95
N LEU A 64 2.58 2.58 -14.66
CA LEU A 64 2.98 2.99 -13.32
C LEU A 64 2.53 4.40 -12.94
N ALA A 65 2.18 5.23 -13.92
CA ALA A 65 1.66 6.58 -13.68
C ALA A 65 0.42 6.58 -12.77
N ARG A 66 -0.37 5.50 -12.75
CA ARG A 66 -1.53 5.33 -11.87
C ARG A 66 -1.14 5.22 -10.37
N TYR A 67 0.11 4.88 -10.07
CA TYR A 67 0.64 4.74 -8.73
C TYR A 67 1.60 5.87 -8.34
N TYR A 68 1.90 6.79 -9.26
CA TYR A 68 2.85 7.88 -9.03
C TYR A 68 2.11 9.15 -8.59
N HIS A 69 1.99 9.35 -7.28
CA HIS A 69 1.43 10.55 -6.66
C HIS A 69 2.50 11.27 -5.82
N PRO A 70 3.46 11.97 -6.44
CA PRO A 70 4.50 12.67 -5.70
C PRO A 70 3.89 13.80 -4.87
N ARG A 71 4.31 13.93 -3.61
CA ARG A 71 3.95 15.10 -2.79
C ARG A 71 4.69 16.32 -3.32
N ALA A 72 4.02 17.46 -3.37
CA ALA A 72 4.63 18.71 -3.84
C ALA A 72 5.90 19.07 -3.03
N GLU A 73 5.90 18.77 -1.73
CA GLU A 73 7.03 18.91 -0.81
C GLU A 73 8.27 18.11 -1.26
N ASP A 74 8.07 16.87 -1.72
CA ASP A 74 9.16 15.98 -2.16
C ASP A 74 9.71 16.38 -3.53
N LEU A 75 8.87 16.96 -4.39
CA LEU A 75 9.29 17.57 -5.64
C LEU A 75 10.12 18.84 -5.39
N ALA A 76 9.69 19.68 -4.45
CA ALA A 76 10.41 20.90 -4.07
C ALA A 76 11.83 20.58 -3.55
N LYS A 77 11.98 19.56 -2.69
CA LYS A 77 13.29 19.09 -2.20
C LYS A 77 14.23 18.56 -3.30
N LYS A 78 13.71 18.14 -4.46
CA LYS A 78 14.53 17.70 -5.60
C LYS A 78 14.98 18.87 -6.50
N LEU A 79 14.32 20.03 -6.38
CA LEU A 79 14.54 21.21 -7.23
C LEU A 79 15.30 22.34 -6.51
N GLY A 80 15.45 22.26 -5.18
CA GLY A 80 16.13 23.26 -4.34
C GLY A 80 17.29 22.65 -3.57
#